data_AF-A0A7J4G3K4-F1
#
_entry.id   AF-A0A7J4G3K4-F1
#
_cell.length_a   1.000
_cell.length_b   1.000
_cell.length_c   1.000
_cell.angle_alpha   90.00
_cell.angle_beta   90.00
_cell.angle_gamma   90.00
#
_symmetry.space_group_name_H-M   'P 1'
#
loop_
_entity.id
_entity.type
_entity.pdbx_description
1 polymer ?
#
loop_
_entity_poly.entity_id
_entity_poly.type
_entity_poly.pdbx_seq_one_letter_code
_entity_poly.pdbx_strand_id
1 'polypeptide(L)'
;MELWVDSARSNSDIDIDDFSDYNFSRIWSGSAPDVAVIELDDYHGQDEARSLIGSVAWILVRCSDWTMIPLENLVAAAAGSGTRIAAAITEIVDLGGAAFALEHGVDGLVMPLGNDDLWTEAANLVNAKLEVSSENISSIDLVPAKITAKESGGVGERVCVDLIERLSIGEGMVVGSSATAMALIHGETIPTEFVPTRPFRIGAGAVHAYCLMADDSTKYLSELDSGDEVAIISATGQRRSAFIGRLKIERRPFLILRFEAESTSGQVILQQAETVRLVQPDGSVVSITDISIGDEIMIRNDSQMRHVGIALAGEMNEK
;
A
#
# COMPACT_ATOMS: atom_id res chain seq x y z
N MET A 1 -3.41 0.86 20.28
CA MET A 1 -3.73 2.28 20.04
C MET A 1 -5.18 2.50 20.42
N GLU A 2 -5.47 3.53 21.19
CA GLU A 2 -6.82 3.88 21.64
C GLU A 2 -7.42 4.96 20.72
N LEU A 3 -8.73 4.88 20.45
CA LEU A 3 -9.45 5.96 19.76
C LEU A 3 -10.26 6.77 20.78
N TRP A 4 -10.10 8.08 20.79
CA TRP A 4 -10.73 8.98 21.76
C TRP A 4 -11.63 10.00 21.05
N VAL A 5 -12.80 10.27 21.63
CA VAL A 5 -13.72 11.31 21.16
C VAL A 5 -13.41 12.64 21.82
N ASP A 6 -13.13 13.69 21.05
CA ASP A 6 -12.97 15.06 21.55
C ASP A 6 -14.33 15.77 21.69
N SER A 7 -14.96 15.61 22.85
CA SER A 7 -16.24 16.29 23.16
C SER A 7 -16.02 17.71 23.71
N ALA A 8 -14.78 18.11 24.00
CA ALA A 8 -14.48 19.43 24.54
C ALA A 8 -14.66 20.56 23.51
N ARG A 9 -14.63 20.22 22.21
CA ARG A 9 -14.76 21.17 21.09
C ARG A 9 -16.07 21.04 20.31
N SER A 10 -17.00 20.15 20.71
CA SER A 10 -18.28 20.01 20.02
C SER A 10 -19.22 21.18 20.35
N ASN A 11 -19.59 21.97 19.33
CA ASN A 11 -20.44 23.15 19.47
C ASN A 11 -21.95 22.87 19.23
N SER A 12 -22.40 21.61 19.23
CA SER A 12 -23.78 21.27 18.86
C SER A 12 -24.26 19.94 19.43
N ASP A 13 -25.59 19.80 19.46
CA ASP A 13 -26.45 18.69 19.92
C ASP A 13 -26.18 17.30 19.26
N ILE A 14 -24.92 16.86 19.19
CA ILE A 14 -24.53 15.54 18.67
C ILE A 14 -24.56 14.56 19.84
N ASP A 15 -25.43 13.55 19.78
CA ASP A 15 -25.54 12.54 20.82
C ASP A 15 -24.42 11.51 20.66
N ILE A 16 -23.74 11.18 21.76
CA ILE A 16 -22.59 10.24 21.76
C ILE A 16 -23.03 8.84 21.27
N ASP A 17 -24.31 8.52 21.40
CA ASP A 17 -24.91 7.27 20.94
C ASP A 17 -24.82 7.09 19.41
N ASP A 18 -24.74 8.18 18.63
CA ASP A 18 -24.62 8.14 17.16
C ASP A 18 -23.26 7.57 16.68
N PHE A 19 -22.25 7.51 17.56
CA PHE A 19 -20.91 7.00 17.25
C PHE A 19 -20.58 5.68 17.97
N SER A 20 -21.59 5.02 18.56
CA SER A 20 -21.42 3.72 19.24
C SER A 20 -20.90 2.60 18.33
N ASP A 21 -21.02 2.77 17.00
CA ASP A 21 -20.47 1.85 16.00
C ASP A 21 -18.95 1.94 15.87
N TYR A 22 -18.35 3.10 16.21
CA TYR A 22 -16.90 3.27 16.25
C TYR A 22 -16.42 2.84 17.64
N ASN A 23 -15.59 1.80 17.70
CA ASN A 23 -15.12 1.19 18.96
C ASN A 23 -14.13 2.10 19.72
N PHE A 24 -14.57 3.29 20.14
CA PHE A 24 -13.76 4.27 20.86
C PHE A 24 -13.54 3.84 22.31
N SER A 25 -12.35 4.14 22.83
CA SER A 25 -11.89 3.72 24.15
C SER A 25 -12.14 4.77 25.24
N ARG A 26 -12.28 6.04 24.87
CA ARG A 26 -12.38 7.15 25.83
C ARG A 26 -13.11 8.37 25.24
N ILE A 27 -13.80 9.12 26.09
CA ILE A 27 -14.33 10.45 25.76
C ILE A 27 -13.47 11.50 26.49
N TRP A 28 -12.95 12.46 25.73
CA TRP A 28 -12.19 13.59 26.22
C TRP A 28 -13.10 14.81 26.39
N SER A 29 -13.44 15.13 27.65
CA SER A 29 -14.32 16.25 28.03
C SER A 29 -13.59 17.56 28.32
N GLY A 30 -12.28 17.63 28.04
CA GLY A 30 -11.46 18.84 28.21
C GLY A 30 -10.50 18.80 29.39
N SER A 31 -10.69 17.91 30.35
CA SER A 31 -9.71 17.66 31.42
C SER A 31 -9.86 16.25 32.02
N ALA A 32 -8.74 15.65 32.44
CA ALA A 32 -8.73 14.44 33.24
C ALA A 32 -7.47 14.42 34.12
N PRO A 33 -7.52 13.84 35.34
CA PRO A 33 -6.39 13.90 36.28
C PRO A 33 -5.15 13.11 35.81
N ASP A 34 -5.33 12.19 34.88
CA ASP A 34 -4.28 11.34 34.31
C ASP A 34 -3.71 11.86 32.98
N VAL A 35 -4.25 12.97 32.46
CA VAL A 35 -3.90 13.52 31.14
C VAL A 35 -3.39 14.95 31.27
N ALA A 36 -2.15 15.20 30.82
CA ALA A 36 -1.64 16.54 30.58
C ALA A 36 -1.92 16.96 29.13
N VAL A 37 -2.46 18.16 28.90
CA VAL A 37 -2.70 18.69 27.55
C VAL A 37 -1.60 19.67 27.20
N ILE A 38 -0.95 19.45 26.05
CA ILE A 38 0.15 20.29 25.58
C ILE A 38 -0.14 20.77 24.16
N GLU A 39 -0.01 22.07 23.95
CA GLU A 39 0.03 22.65 22.61
C GLU A 39 1.47 22.55 22.07
N LEU A 40 1.64 21.90 20.92
CA LEU A 40 2.92 21.51 20.35
C LEU A 40 3.28 22.41 19.16
N ASP A 41 3.13 23.72 19.33
CA ASP A 41 3.32 24.70 18.25
C ASP A 41 4.78 25.18 18.13
N ASP A 42 5.60 25.00 19.18
CA ASP A 42 6.98 25.45 19.22
C ASP A 42 7.88 24.58 20.12
N TYR A 43 9.11 25.06 20.36
CA TYR A 43 10.07 24.35 21.21
C TYR A 43 9.71 24.38 22.71
N HIS A 44 8.93 25.36 23.17
CA HIS A 44 8.50 25.45 24.55
C HIS A 44 7.49 24.35 24.87
N GLY A 45 6.52 24.13 23.99
CA GLY A 45 5.57 23.02 24.14
C GLY A 45 6.27 21.65 24.16
N GLN A 46 7.30 21.46 23.32
CA GLN A 46 8.11 20.25 23.34
C GLN A 46 8.88 20.04 24.66
N ASP A 47 9.47 21.10 25.21
CA ASP A 47 10.21 21.03 26.48
C ASP A 47 9.27 20.74 27.66
N GLU A 48 8.10 21.38 27.68
CA GLU A 48 7.05 21.12 28.65
C GLU A 48 6.59 19.66 28.60
N ALA A 49 6.21 19.16 27.41
CA ALA A 49 5.81 17.77 27.24
C ALA A 49 6.90 16.81 27.71
N ARG A 50 8.17 17.04 27.35
CA ARG A 50 9.31 16.21 27.79
C ARG A 50 9.49 16.22 29.30
N SER A 51 9.29 17.35 29.96
CA SER A 51 9.41 17.45 31.42
C SER A 51 8.38 16.60 32.18
N LEU A 52 7.24 16.30 31.54
CA LEU A 52 6.15 15.51 32.11
C LEU A 52 6.28 14.01 31.87
N ILE A 53 7.13 13.60 30.92
CA ILE A 53 7.36 12.18 30.60
C ILE A 53 7.91 11.44 31.83
N GLY A 54 7.31 10.30 32.14
CA GLY A 54 7.56 9.50 33.35
C GLY A 54 6.81 9.99 34.60
N SER A 55 6.16 11.16 34.55
CA SER A 55 5.43 11.75 35.67
C SER A 55 3.91 11.68 35.52
N VAL A 56 3.41 11.65 34.28
CA VAL A 56 1.97 11.54 33.96
C VAL A 56 1.66 10.27 33.18
N ALA A 57 0.42 9.78 33.26
CA ALA A 57 0.01 8.58 32.53
C ALA A 57 -0.19 8.86 31.04
N TRP A 58 -0.73 10.03 30.70
CA TRP A 58 -0.99 10.45 29.33
C TRP A 58 -0.55 11.90 29.09
N ILE A 59 0.01 12.14 27.90
CA ILE A 59 0.15 13.47 27.32
C ILE A 59 -0.71 13.52 26.07
N LEU A 60 -1.71 14.40 26.07
CA LEU A 60 -2.51 14.74 24.90
C LEU A 60 -1.86 15.93 24.19
N VAL A 61 -1.31 15.72 23.00
CA VAL A 61 -0.73 16.78 22.18
C VAL A 61 -1.76 17.34 21.21
N ARG A 62 -1.74 18.66 21.06
CA ARG A 62 -2.53 19.41 20.08
C ARG A 62 -1.56 20.24 19.25
N CYS A 63 -1.79 20.28 17.95
CA CYS A 63 -0.97 21.06 17.02
C CYS A 63 -1.89 22.02 16.27
N SER A 64 -1.57 23.31 16.27
CA SER A 64 -2.24 24.27 15.39
C SER A 64 -1.74 24.18 13.95
N ASP A 65 -0.48 23.78 13.77
CA ASP A 65 0.16 23.43 12.49
C ASP A 65 0.78 22.03 12.62
N TRP A 66 0.22 21.04 11.91
CA TRP A 66 0.61 19.65 12.11
C TRP A 66 2.06 19.41 11.66
N THR A 67 2.91 19.04 12.60
CA THR A 67 4.32 18.77 12.33
C THR A 67 4.73 17.41 12.90
N MET A 68 5.28 16.55 12.03
CA MET A 68 5.66 15.18 12.39
C MET A 68 6.85 15.12 13.35
N ILE A 69 7.87 15.96 13.14
CA ILE A 69 9.13 15.89 13.90
C ILE A 69 8.92 16.10 15.42
N PRO A 70 8.15 17.10 15.88
CA PRO A 70 7.84 17.24 17.31
C PRO A 70 7.11 16.03 17.89
N LEU A 71 6.18 15.45 17.15
CA LEU A 71 5.45 14.26 17.59
C LEU A 71 6.38 13.05 17.72
N GLU A 72 7.22 12.79 16.71
CA GLU A 72 8.23 11.72 16.71
C GLU A 72 9.19 11.85 17.89
N ASN A 73 9.63 13.07 18.18
CA ASN A 73 10.48 13.37 19.32
C ASN A 73 9.84 13.02 20.67
N LEU A 74 8.53 13.23 20.80
CA LEU A 74 7.78 12.88 22.02
C LEU A 74 7.53 11.39 22.13
N VAL A 75 7.15 10.73 21.03
CA VAL A 75 7.00 9.26 20.98
C VAL A 75 8.31 8.59 21.37
N ALA A 76 9.45 9.04 20.83
CA ALA A 76 10.76 8.51 21.17
C ALA A 76 11.14 8.75 22.64
N ALA A 77 10.84 9.93 23.19
CA ALA A 77 11.14 10.25 24.58
C ALA A 77 10.24 9.47 25.58
N ALA A 78 8.99 9.20 25.20
CA ALA A 78 8.03 8.49 26.02
C ALA A 78 8.28 6.97 26.05
N ALA A 79 8.97 6.42 25.05
CA ALA A 79 9.27 5.01 24.95
C ALA A 79 9.95 4.47 26.23
N GLY A 80 9.32 3.50 26.88
CA GLY A 80 9.82 2.87 28.13
C GLY A 80 9.64 3.70 29.40
N SER A 81 9.08 4.92 29.32
CA SER A 81 8.82 5.78 30.49
C SER A 81 7.54 5.43 31.25
N GLY A 82 6.60 4.73 30.59
CA GLY A 82 5.25 4.47 31.09
C GLY A 82 4.23 5.57 30.80
N THR A 83 4.67 6.74 30.33
CA THR A 83 3.78 7.79 29.80
C THR A 83 3.34 7.42 28.38
N ARG A 84 2.05 7.55 28.11
CA ARG A 84 1.44 7.32 26.79
C ARG A 84 1.16 8.63 26.07
N ILE A 85 1.28 8.64 24.75
CA ILE A 85 1.05 9.84 23.92
C ILE A 85 -0.28 9.69 23.18
N ALA A 86 -1.18 10.66 23.35
CA ALA A 86 -2.37 10.81 22.53
C ALA A 86 -2.23 12.06 21.64
N ALA A 87 -2.60 11.98 20.37
CA ALA A 87 -2.53 13.13 19.47
C ALA A 87 -3.91 13.52 18.96
N ALA A 88 -4.21 14.83 19.01
CA ALA A 88 -5.44 15.36 18.45
C ALA A 88 -5.32 15.50 16.93
N ILE A 89 -6.20 14.83 16.18
CA ILE A 89 -6.24 14.82 14.72
C ILE A 89 -7.56 15.40 14.24
N THR A 90 -7.50 16.32 13.27
CA THR A 90 -8.68 16.89 12.62
C THR A 90 -8.80 16.52 11.15
N GLU A 91 -7.71 16.11 10.51
CA GLU A 91 -7.63 15.82 9.08
C GLU A 91 -7.16 14.38 8.82
N ILE A 92 -7.73 13.72 7.81
CA ILE A 92 -7.41 12.33 7.47
C ILE A 92 -5.93 12.16 7.07
N VAL A 93 -5.36 13.15 6.38
CA VAL A 93 -3.97 13.12 5.90
C VAL A 93 -2.93 12.96 7.02
N ASP A 94 -3.27 13.40 8.24
CA ASP A 94 -2.36 13.37 9.39
C ASP A 94 -2.45 12.05 10.18
N LEU A 95 -3.52 11.26 9.98
CA LEU A 95 -3.76 10.02 10.71
C LEU A 95 -2.61 9.02 10.53
N GLY A 96 -2.21 8.77 9.29
CA GLY A 96 -1.15 7.79 8.99
C GLY A 96 0.18 8.18 9.63
N GLY A 97 0.53 9.47 9.57
CA GLY A 97 1.72 10.01 10.22
C GLY A 97 1.69 9.77 11.74
N ALA A 98 0.61 10.16 12.40
CA ALA A 98 0.45 9.94 13.85
C ALA A 98 0.46 8.45 14.22
N ALA A 99 -0.27 7.62 13.46
CA ALA A 99 -0.48 6.22 13.75
C ALA A 99 0.79 5.35 13.57
N PHE A 100 1.72 5.78 12.73
CA PHE A 100 2.97 5.06 12.41
C PHE A 100 4.24 5.88 12.65
N ALA A 101 4.18 6.98 13.41
CA ALA A 101 5.36 7.77 13.78
C ALA A 101 6.50 6.87 14.31
N LEU A 102 7.67 6.92 13.68
CA LEU A 102 8.83 6.05 13.97
C LEU A 102 8.49 4.54 13.98
N GLU A 103 7.55 4.07 13.15
CA GLU A 103 7.03 2.68 13.10
C GLU A 103 6.29 2.22 14.37
N HIS A 104 6.25 3.04 15.43
CA HIS A 104 5.59 2.73 16.70
C HIS A 104 4.25 3.44 16.83
N GLY A 105 4.14 4.67 16.31
CA GLY A 105 2.97 5.51 16.40
C GLY A 105 2.68 6.07 17.79
N VAL A 106 1.64 6.89 17.86
CA VAL A 106 1.05 7.33 19.13
C VAL A 106 0.24 6.22 19.79
N ASP A 107 0.05 6.32 21.10
CA ASP A 107 -0.77 5.39 21.88
C ASP A 107 -2.26 5.67 21.74
N GLY A 108 -2.65 6.90 21.39
CA GLY A 108 -4.04 7.29 21.17
C GLY A 108 -4.26 8.35 20.09
N LEU A 109 -5.37 8.25 19.37
CA LEU A 109 -5.83 9.26 18.42
C LEU A 109 -7.08 9.94 19.00
N VAL A 110 -7.08 11.26 19.09
CA VAL A 110 -8.19 12.05 19.64
C VAL A 110 -8.83 12.84 18.51
N MET A 111 -10.10 12.57 18.19
CA MET A 111 -10.75 13.10 16.99
C MET A 111 -12.07 13.80 17.35
N PRO A 112 -12.47 14.85 16.62
CA PRO A 112 -13.73 15.54 16.86
C PRO A 112 -14.95 14.68 16.51
N LEU A 113 -16.10 15.05 17.08
CA LEU A 113 -17.41 14.54 16.65
C LEU A 113 -17.81 15.11 15.29
N GLY A 114 -18.56 14.32 14.50
CA GLY A 114 -19.19 14.77 13.25
C GLY A 114 -18.32 14.68 12.01
N ASN A 115 -17.25 13.87 12.02
CA ASN A 115 -16.43 13.56 10.85
C ASN A 115 -16.33 12.04 10.65
N ASP A 116 -17.37 11.44 10.08
CA ASP A 116 -17.51 9.99 9.91
C ASP A 116 -16.38 9.39 9.05
N ASP A 117 -15.91 10.11 8.04
CA ASP A 117 -14.81 9.67 7.17
C ASP A 117 -13.50 9.52 7.97
N LEU A 118 -13.19 10.50 8.84
CA LEU A 118 -12.03 10.45 9.73
C LEU A 118 -12.11 9.29 10.71
N TRP A 119 -13.29 9.05 11.29
CA TRP A 119 -13.52 7.93 12.21
C TRP A 119 -13.41 6.57 11.53
N THR A 120 -13.96 6.44 10.33
CA THR A 120 -13.87 5.22 9.52
C THR A 120 -12.42 4.90 9.20
N GLU A 121 -11.65 5.89 8.73
CA GLU A 121 -10.24 5.69 8.39
C GLU A 121 -9.38 5.36 9.61
N ALA A 122 -9.59 6.04 10.73
CA ALA A 122 -8.88 5.75 11.97
C ALA A 122 -9.17 4.33 12.49
N ALA A 123 -10.42 3.87 12.40
CA ALA A 123 -10.79 2.50 12.77
C ALA A 123 -10.09 1.46 11.86
N ASN A 124 -10.05 1.71 10.56
CA ASN A 124 -9.33 0.87 9.60
C ASN A 124 -7.84 0.80 9.94
N LEU A 125 -7.19 1.93 10.26
CA LEU A 125 -5.79 1.98 10.64
C LEU A 125 -5.47 1.19 11.91
N VAL A 126 -6.31 1.34 12.94
CA VAL A 126 -6.15 0.58 14.20
C VAL A 126 -6.30 -0.92 13.96
N ASN A 127 -7.29 -1.32 13.16
CA ASN A 127 -7.48 -2.72 12.77
C ASN A 127 -6.31 -3.24 11.94
N ALA A 128 -5.85 -2.49 10.94
CA ALA A 128 -4.70 -2.85 10.12
C ALA A 128 -3.45 -3.06 10.98
N LYS A 129 -3.18 -2.19 11.96
CA LYS A 129 -2.03 -2.34 12.88
C LYS A 129 -2.13 -3.57 13.78
N LEU A 130 -3.35 -3.98 14.17
CA LEU A 130 -3.59 -5.24 14.86
C LEU A 130 -3.37 -6.43 13.90
N GLU A 131 -3.80 -6.31 12.64
CA GLU A 131 -3.58 -7.33 11.61
C GLU A 131 -2.11 -7.47 11.21
N VAL A 132 -1.30 -6.42 11.19
CA VAL A 132 0.16 -6.52 10.96
C VAL A 132 0.83 -7.36 12.06
N SER A 133 0.26 -7.42 13.27
CA SER A 133 0.75 -8.30 14.34
C SER A 133 0.30 -9.77 14.21
N SER A 134 -0.64 -10.05 13.32
CA SER A 134 -1.14 -11.38 12.98
C SER A 134 -1.07 -11.57 11.48
N GLU A 135 0.08 -12.03 10.96
CA GLU A 135 0.38 -12.34 9.54
C GLU A 135 -0.77 -13.08 8.82
N ASN A 136 -1.85 -12.39 8.45
CA ASN A 136 -2.83 -12.84 7.48
C ASN A 136 -2.35 -12.34 6.13
N ILE A 137 -1.19 -12.86 5.72
CA ILE A 137 -0.67 -12.74 4.37
C ILE A 137 -1.71 -13.43 3.47
N SER A 138 -2.58 -12.65 2.83
CA SER A 138 -3.47 -13.21 1.83
C SER A 138 -2.61 -13.70 0.67
N SER A 139 -2.51 -15.02 0.52
CA SER A 139 -1.73 -15.61 -0.57
C SER A 139 -2.53 -15.57 -1.86
N ILE A 140 -1.95 -15.04 -2.93
CA ILE A 140 -2.49 -15.17 -4.27
C ILE A 140 -2.01 -16.49 -4.86
N ASP A 141 -2.95 -17.27 -5.39
CA ASP A 141 -2.63 -18.51 -6.10
C ASP A 141 -1.94 -18.17 -7.43
N LEU A 142 -0.68 -18.56 -7.55
CA LEU A 142 0.11 -18.40 -8.76
C LEU A 142 0.32 -19.78 -9.38
N VAL A 143 0.07 -19.87 -10.68
CA VAL A 143 0.25 -21.11 -11.44
C VAL A 143 1.29 -20.94 -12.53
N PRO A 144 2.04 -21.99 -12.88
CA PRO A 144 2.93 -21.97 -14.03
C PRO A 144 2.13 -21.89 -15.34
N ALA A 145 2.61 -21.06 -16.27
CA ALA A 145 2.13 -21.00 -17.64
C ALA A 145 3.30 -21.07 -18.62
N LYS A 146 3.13 -21.86 -19.67
CA LYS A 146 4.14 -22.10 -20.70
C LYS A 146 4.06 -21.04 -21.78
N ILE A 147 5.22 -20.49 -22.17
CA ILE A 147 5.31 -19.55 -23.29
C ILE A 147 5.06 -20.30 -24.60
N THR A 148 4.07 -19.85 -25.36
CA THR A 148 3.67 -20.41 -26.66
C THR A 148 4.16 -19.57 -27.83
N ALA A 149 4.34 -18.26 -27.64
CA ALA A 149 4.88 -17.37 -28.67
C ALA A 149 5.66 -16.19 -28.09
N LYS A 150 6.66 -15.72 -28.84
CA LYS A 150 7.43 -14.50 -28.60
C LYS A 150 7.53 -13.71 -29.90
N GLU A 151 6.87 -12.57 -29.96
CA GLU A 151 6.69 -11.78 -31.17
C GLU A 151 7.15 -10.32 -30.95
N SER A 152 7.48 -9.61 -32.03
CA SER A 152 7.75 -8.17 -31.94
C SER A 152 6.45 -7.39 -31.75
N GLY A 153 6.40 -6.53 -30.73
CA GLY A 153 5.24 -5.72 -30.36
C GLY A 153 5.25 -4.29 -30.91
N GLY A 154 6.22 -3.94 -31.76
CA GLY A 154 6.36 -2.58 -32.28
C GLY A 154 6.82 -1.57 -31.20
N VAL A 155 6.53 -0.29 -31.42
CA VAL A 155 6.90 0.81 -30.49
C VAL A 155 5.65 1.45 -29.91
N GLY A 156 5.47 1.30 -28.60
CA GLY A 156 4.31 1.80 -27.86
C GLY A 156 4.73 2.57 -26.61
N GLU A 157 3.76 2.94 -25.77
CA GLU A 157 3.99 3.58 -24.48
C GLU A 157 4.12 2.53 -23.37
N ARG A 158 5.25 2.54 -22.66
CA ARG A 158 5.54 1.71 -21.49
C ARG A 158 5.26 2.51 -20.23
N VAL A 159 4.63 1.87 -19.26
CA VAL A 159 4.50 2.35 -17.88
C VAL A 159 5.54 1.68 -17.00
N CYS A 160 6.40 2.47 -16.34
CA CYS A 160 7.13 2.02 -15.14
C CYS A 160 6.38 2.49 -13.91
N VAL A 161 6.23 1.60 -12.93
CA VAL A 161 5.68 1.94 -11.62
C VAL A 161 6.84 2.09 -10.65
N ASP A 162 7.02 3.28 -10.08
CA ASP A 162 7.94 3.54 -8.96
C ASP A 162 7.14 3.61 -7.67
N LEU A 163 7.45 2.71 -6.74
CA LEU A 163 6.84 2.63 -5.41
C LEU A 163 7.57 3.56 -4.43
N ILE A 164 6.90 3.91 -3.33
CA ILE A 164 7.51 4.68 -2.23
C ILE A 164 8.35 3.83 -1.28
N GLU A 165 8.40 2.51 -1.52
CA GLU A 165 9.15 1.55 -0.72
C GLU A 165 9.94 0.58 -1.60
N ARG A 166 10.74 -0.30 -0.97
CA ARG A 166 11.60 -1.23 -1.68
C ARG A 166 10.93 -2.58 -1.90
N LEU A 167 11.24 -3.18 -3.04
CA LEU A 167 10.94 -4.54 -3.44
C LEU A 167 12.09 -5.46 -3.05
N SER A 168 11.72 -6.65 -2.56
CA SER A 168 12.61 -7.78 -2.39
C SER A 168 12.84 -8.52 -3.71
N ILE A 169 13.86 -9.37 -3.77
CA ILE A 169 14.05 -10.26 -4.91
C ILE A 169 12.89 -11.25 -4.96
N GLY A 170 12.32 -11.46 -6.15
CA GLY A 170 11.12 -12.27 -6.35
C GLY A 170 9.81 -11.49 -6.18
N GLU A 171 9.84 -10.22 -5.75
CA GLU A 171 8.64 -9.38 -5.70
C GLU A 171 8.38 -8.63 -7.01
N GLY A 172 7.10 -8.38 -7.26
CA GLY A 172 6.64 -7.76 -8.49
C GLY A 172 5.16 -7.42 -8.49
N MET A 173 4.66 -7.08 -9.67
CA MET A 173 3.24 -6.87 -9.94
C MET A 173 2.77 -7.91 -10.95
N VAL A 174 1.53 -8.39 -10.79
CA VAL A 174 0.89 -9.16 -11.86
C VAL A 174 0.30 -8.22 -12.89
N VAL A 175 0.67 -8.42 -14.16
CA VAL A 175 0.25 -7.59 -15.29
C VAL A 175 -0.12 -8.47 -16.48
N GLY A 176 -1.22 -8.16 -17.15
CA GLY A 176 -1.66 -8.91 -18.34
C GLY A 176 -2.49 -8.06 -19.28
N SER A 177 -2.61 -8.48 -20.55
CA SER A 177 -3.56 -7.85 -21.47
C SER A 177 -5.02 -8.19 -21.15
N SER A 178 -5.23 -9.17 -20.27
CA SER A 178 -6.54 -9.53 -19.72
C SER A 178 -6.44 -9.67 -18.20
N ALA A 179 -7.50 -9.25 -17.50
CA ALA A 179 -7.58 -9.32 -16.04
C ALA A 179 -7.66 -10.76 -15.50
N THR A 180 -8.04 -11.73 -16.33
CA THR A 180 -8.15 -13.16 -15.97
C THR A 180 -6.82 -13.90 -16.02
N ALA A 181 -5.83 -13.37 -16.74
CA ALA A 181 -4.54 -14.03 -16.97
C ALA A 181 -3.39 -13.00 -16.96
N MET A 182 -2.79 -12.81 -15.78
CA MET A 182 -1.76 -11.78 -15.56
C MET A 182 -0.43 -12.42 -15.16
N ALA A 183 0.66 -12.05 -15.83
CA ALA A 183 2.00 -12.55 -15.55
C ALA A 183 2.68 -11.77 -14.43
N LEU A 184 3.42 -12.46 -13.56
CA LEU A 184 4.19 -11.82 -12.48
C LEU A 184 5.46 -11.15 -13.03
N ILE A 185 5.42 -9.82 -13.11
CA ILE A 185 6.53 -8.98 -13.57
C ILE A 185 7.38 -8.58 -12.38
N HIS A 186 8.63 -9.05 -12.38
CA HIS A 186 9.58 -8.83 -11.30
C HIS A 186 10.12 -7.39 -11.27
N GLY A 187 10.42 -6.87 -10.07
CA GLY A 187 11.05 -5.57 -9.88
C GLY A 187 12.48 -5.44 -10.45
N GLU A 188 12.96 -4.21 -10.61
CA GLU A 188 14.35 -3.92 -11.03
C GLU A 188 15.34 -4.10 -9.85
N THR A 189 15.25 -5.22 -9.12
CA THR A 189 16.05 -5.55 -7.92
C THR A 189 17.33 -6.33 -8.22
N ILE A 190 17.49 -6.84 -9.45
CA ILE A 190 18.69 -7.59 -9.88
C ILE A 190 19.54 -6.72 -10.82
N PRO A 191 20.83 -6.49 -10.50
CA PRO A 191 21.70 -5.65 -11.31
C PRO A 191 21.95 -6.28 -12.69
N THR A 192 22.24 -5.45 -13.68
CA THR A 192 22.82 -5.89 -14.95
C THR A 192 24.25 -5.36 -15.08
N GLU A 193 25.00 -5.85 -16.06
CA GLU A 193 26.34 -5.34 -16.36
C GLU A 193 26.35 -3.83 -16.68
N PHE A 194 25.22 -3.31 -17.16
CA PHE A 194 25.14 -1.95 -17.72
C PHE A 194 24.34 -0.97 -16.84
N VAL A 195 23.52 -1.46 -15.91
CA VAL A 195 22.56 -0.62 -15.17
C VAL A 195 22.46 -1.05 -13.70
N PRO A 196 22.56 -0.09 -12.74
CA PRO A 196 22.32 -0.38 -11.33
C PRO A 196 20.84 -0.69 -11.07
N THR A 197 20.58 -1.40 -9.98
CA THR A 197 19.22 -1.73 -9.53
C THR A 197 18.44 -0.49 -9.14
N ARG A 198 17.13 -0.53 -9.38
CA ARG A 198 16.15 0.39 -8.79
C ARG A 198 15.15 -0.47 -8.05
N PRO A 199 15.44 -0.88 -6.80
CA PRO A 199 14.64 -1.84 -6.07
C PRO A 199 13.33 -1.23 -5.56
N PHE A 200 12.75 -0.28 -6.27
CA PHE A 200 11.44 0.34 -6.04
C PHE A 200 10.67 0.46 -7.37
N ARG A 201 11.26 0.00 -8.49
CA ARG A 201 10.72 0.15 -9.85
C ARG A 201 10.30 -1.19 -10.41
N ILE A 202 9.16 -1.21 -11.09
CA ILE A 202 8.66 -2.33 -11.89
C ILE A 202 8.45 -1.85 -13.33
N GLY A 203 9.00 -2.58 -14.29
CA GLY A 203 8.73 -2.38 -15.71
C GLY A 203 7.40 -2.99 -16.13
N ALA A 204 6.30 -2.46 -15.60
CA ALA A 204 4.98 -3.10 -15.58
C ALA A 204 4.48 -3.57 -16.95
N GLY A 205 4.48 -2.71 -17.97
CA GLY A 205 4.05 -3.11 -19.31
C GLY A 205 3.55 -1.97 -20.20
N ALA A 206 2.80 -2.32 -21.23
CA ALA A 206 2.14 -1.37 -22.12
C ALA A 206 0.92 -0.72 -21.43
N VAL A 207 0.58 0.51 -21.82
CA VAL A 207 -0.49 1.32 -21.21
C VAL A 207 -1.87 0.63 -21.13
N HIS A 208 -2.19 -0.28 -22.05
CA HIS A 208 -3.48 -0.99 -22.07
C HIS A 208 -3.53 -2.21 -21.13
N ALA A 209 -2.43 -2.61 -20.52
CA ALA A 209 -2.40 -3.80 -19.68
C ALA A 209 -3.13 -3.55 -18.36
N TYR A 210 -3.75 -4.59 -17.82
CA TYR A 210 -4.31 -4.61 -16.47
C TYR A 210 -3.23 -4.90 -15.44
N CYS A 211 -3.40 -4.35 -14.24
CA CYS A 211 -2.68 -4.73 -13.03
C CYS A 211 -3.66 -5.00 -11.88
N LEU A 212 -3.19 -5.71 -10.85
CA LEU A 212 -3.94 -5.95 -9.63
C LEU A 212 -3.70 -4.85 -8.59
N MET A 213 -4.78 -4.27 -8.09
CA MET A 213 -4.78 -3.26 -7.02
C MET A 213 -4.75 -3.93 -5.63
N ALA A 214 -4.43 -3.18 -4.58
CA ALA A 214 -4.36 -3.71 -3.22
C ALA A 214 -5.71 -4.24 -2.69
N ASP A 215 -6.81 -3.71 -3.21
CA ASP A 215 -8.20 -4.05 -2.88
C ASP A 215 -8.78 -5.23 -3.71
N ASP A 216 -7.92 -5.99 -4.40
CA ASP A 216 -8.28 -7.07 -5.35
C ASP A 216 -9.04 -6.63 -6.60
N SER A 217 -9.26 -5.33 -6.82
CA SER A 217 -9.74 -4.83 -8.11
C SER A 217 -8.62 -4.87 -9.16
N THR A 218 -8.98 -4.76 -10.43
CA THR A 218 -7.99 -4.62 -11.52
C THR A 218 -8.17 -3.29 -12.22
N LYS A 219 -7.06 -2.63 -12.52
CA LYS A 219 -7.04 -1.30 -13.16
C LYS A 219 -6.11 -1.30 -14.37
N TYR A 220 -6.41 -0.51 -15.39
CA TYR A 220 -5.48 -0.35 -16.50
C TYR A 220 -4.23 0.41 -16.05
N LEU A 221 -3.06 0.05 -16.56
CA LEU A 221 -1.81 0.77 -16.26
C LEU A 221 -1.89 2.26 -16.67
N SER A 222 -2.68 2.60 -17.69
CA SER A 222 -2.94 3.98 -18.10
C SER A 222 -3.79 4.80 -17.13
N GLU A 223 -4.52 4.14 -16.24
CA GLU A 223 -5.42 4.79 -15.27
C GLU A 223 -4.78 4.92 -13.90
N LEU A 224 -3.62 4.30 -13.67
CA LEU A 224 -2.88 4.45 -12.42
C LEU A 224 -2.49 5.91 -12.21
N ASP A 225 -2.53 6.34 -10.95
CA ASP A 225 -2.08 7.64 -10.49
C ASP A 225 -1.05 7.52 -9.37
N SER A 226 -0.31 8.61 -9.12
CA SER A 226 0.52 8.68 -7.91
C SER A 226 -0.39 8.68 -6.68
N GLY A 227 -0.05 7.88 -5.67
CA GLY A 227 -0.87 7.68 -4.49
C GLY A 227 -1.86 6.50 -4.59
N ASP A 228 -2.00 5.88 -5.77
CA ASP A 228 -2.72 4.61 -5.87
C ASP A 228 -1.97 3.51 -5.10
N GLU A 229 -2.73 2.60 -4.48
CA GLU A 229 -2.21 1.45 -3.74
C GLU A 229 -2.35 0.16 -4.56
N VAL A 230 -1.23 -0.48 -4.88
CA VAL A 230 -1.17 -1.67 -5.74
C VAL A 230 -0.78 -2.93 -4.97
N ALA A 231 -1.19 -4.09 -5.49
CA ALA A 231 -0.75 -5.37 -4.93
C ALA A 231 0.66 -5.71 -5.39
N ILE A 232 1.54 -5.95 -4.42
CA ILE A 232 2.89 -6.51 -4.63
C ILE A 232 2.86 -7.98 -4.24
N ILE A 233 3.37 -8.80 -5.14
CA ILE A 233 3.28 -10.26 -5.05
C ILE A 233 4.68 -10.84 -5.10
N SER A 234 5.00 -11.70 -4.14
CA SER A 234 6.25 -12.48 -4.12
C SER A 234 6.16 -13.70 -5.04
N ALA A 235 7.32 -14.29 -5.35
CA ALA A 235 7.40 -15.54 -6.11
C ALA A 235 6.66 -16.72 -5.45
N THR A 236 6.40 -16.66 -4.14
CA THR A 236 5.63 -17.68 -3.39
C THR A 236 4.14 -17.33 -3.29
N GLY A 237 3.69 -16.27 -3.95
CA GLY A 237 2.30 -15.80 -3.90
C GLY A 237 1.96 -14.97 -2.66
N GLN A 238 2.93 -14.63 -1.80
CA GLN A 238 2.65 -13.73 -0.67
C GLN A 238 2.31 -12.34 -1.21
N ARG A 239 1.18 -11.79 -0.74
CA ARG A 239 0.72 -10.46 -1.13
C ARG A 239 0.98 -9.46 -0.01
N ARG A 240 1.35 -8.26 -0.41
CA ARG A 240 1.29 -7.04 0.41
C ARG A 240 0.87 -5.87 -0.49
N SER A 241 0.53 -4.74 0.11
CA SER A 241 0.25 -3.51 -0.64
C SER A 241 1.47 -2.60 -0.70
N ALA A 242 1.46 -1.68 -1.68
CA ALA A 242 2.47 -0.63 -1.82
C ALA A 242 1.87 0.59 -2.53
N PHE A 243 2.23 1.80 -2.09
CA PHE A 243 1.82 3.04 -2.75
C PHE A 243 2.74 3.40 -3.91
N ILE A 244 2.12 3.89 -4.99
CA ILE A 244 2.82 4.43 -6.16
C ILE A 244 3.32 5.85 -5.83
N GLY A 245 4.64 6.06 -5.91
CA GLY A 245 5.25 7.38 -5.79
C GLY A 245 5.39 8.11 -7.13
N ARG A 246 5.59 7.36 -8.23
CA ARG A 246 5.69 7.95 -9.58
C ARG A 246 5.39 6.93 -10.67
N LEU A 247 4.69 7.36 -11.71
CA LEU A 247 4.58 6.64 -12.98
C LEU A 247 5.48 7.26 -14.03
N LYS A 248 6.29 6.44 -14.70
CA LYS A 248 7.12 6.89 -15.81
C LYS A 248 6.60 6.30 -17.11
N ILE A 249 6.03 7.16 -17.96
CA ILE A 249 5.50 6.77 -19.27
C ILE A 249 6.49 7.19 -20.36
N GLU A 250 6.95 6.23 -21.16
CA GLU A 250 7.90 6.49 -22.25
C GLU A 250 7.69 5.55 -23.45
N ARG A 251 8.00 6.03 -24.67
CA ARG A 251 7.89 5.19 -25.86
C ARG A 251 9.09 4.26 -26.04
N ARG A 252 8.84 2.96 -26.13
CA ARG A 252 9.88 1.91 -26.22
C ARG A 252 9.46 0.77 -27.16
N PRO A 253 10.43 0.02 -27.71
CA PRO A 253 10.14 -1.22 -28.41
C PRO A 253 9.61 -2.28 -27.44
N PHE A 254 8.66 -3.08 -27.91
CA PHE A 254 7.97 -4.12 -27.13
C PHE A 254 8.20 -5.51 -27.71
N LEU A 255 8.08 -6.50 -26.85
CA LEU A 255 7.86 -7.90 -27.21
C LEU A 255 6.46 -8.30 -26.70
N ILE A 256 5.77 -9.12 -27.49
CA ILE A 256 4.52 -9.78 -27.12
C ILE A 256 4.87 -11.21 -26.71
N LEU A 257 4.51 -11.58 -25.49
CA LEU A 257 4.57 -12.96 -25.03
C LEU A 257 3.16 -13.51 -24.92
N ARG A 258 2.93 -14.66 -25.55
CA ARG A 258 1.70 -15.45 -25.36
C ARG A 258 2.03 -16.66 -24.51
N PHE A 259 1.13 -17.00 -23.60
CA PHE A 259 1.32 -18.10 -22.66
C PHE A 259 0.02 -18.88 -22.46
N GLU A 260 0.16 -20.14 -22.08
CA GLU A 260 -0.95 -21.05 -21.78
C GLU A 260 -0.71 -21.81 -20.47
N ALA A 261 -1.77 -21.93 -19.68
CA ALA A 261 -1.91 -22.85 -18.56
C ALA A 261 -3.11 -23.78 -18.84
N GLU A 262 -3.35 -24.80 -18.02
CA GLU A 262 -4.31 -25.88 -18.31
C GLU A 262 -5.69 -25.41 -18.82
N SER A 263 -6.23 -24.32 -18.26
CA SER A 263 -7.57 -23.80 -18.58
C SER A 263 -7.58 -22.34 -19.06
N THR A 264 -6.43 -21.70 -19.17
CA THR A 264 -6.33 -20.26 -19.45
C THR A 264 -5.18 -19.96 -20.38
N SER A 265 -5.43 -19.13 -21.39
CA SER A 265 -4.38 -18.53 -22.23
C SER A 265 -4.39 -17.03 -22.04
N GLY A 266 -3.21 -16.42 -22.08
CA GLY A 266 -3.07 -14.98 -21.94
C GLY A 266 -1.93 -14.43 -22.77
N GLN A 267 -1.78 -13.10 -22.71
CA GLN A 267 -0.63 -12.43 -23.29
C GLN A 267 -0.22 -11.23 -22.44
N VAL A 268 1.07 -10.92 -22.48
CA VAL A 268 1.62 -9.71 -21.89
C VAL A 268 2.52 -9.01 -22.92
N ILE A 269 2.43 -7.69 -22.95
CA ILE A 269 3.20 -6.85 -23.87
C ILE A 269 4.14 -6.00 -23.01
N LEU A 270 5.44 -6.32 -23.08
CA LEU A 270 6.47 -5.80 -22.19
C LEU A 270 7.64 -5.21 -22.98
N GLN A 271 8.30 -4.19 -22.42
CA GLN A 271 9.42 -3.56 -23.09
C GLN A 271 10.50 -4.59 -23.41
N GLN A 272 11.06 -4.53 -24.61
CA GLN A 272 12.26 -5.27 -24.98
C GLN A 272 13.49 -4.70 -24.24
N ALA A 273 13.78 -5.20 -23.04
CA ALA A 273 14.95 -4.83 -22.24
C ALA A 273 15.32 -5.90 -21.21
N GLU A 274 16.61 -6.03 -20.93
CA GLU A 274 17.21 -7.01 -20.02
C GLU A 274 16.74 -6.81 -18.57
N THR A 275 16.35 -5.58 -18.23
CA THR A 275 15.85 -5.20 -16.90
C THR A 275 14.39 -5.59 -16.68
N VAL A 276 13.64 -5.93 -17.73
CA VAL A 276 12.26 -6.41 -17.62
C VAL A 276 12.29 -7.92 -17.51
N ARG A 277 11.82 -8.45 -16.38
CA ARG A 277 11.95 -9.85 -16.02
C ARG A 277 10.62 -10.43 -15.54
N LEU A 278 10.45 -11.71 -15.79
CA LEU A 278 9.32 -12.52 -15.36
C LEU A 278 9.80 -13.52 -14.30
N VAL A 279 8.94 -13.85 -13.35
CA VAL A 279 9.22 -14.86 -12.33
C VAL A 279 8.93 -16.25 -12.89
N GLN A 280 9.82 -17.21 -12.64
CA GLN A 280 9.68 -18.62 -13.01
C GLN A 280 9.19 -19.49 -11.83
N PRO A 281 8.70 -20.71 -12.08
CA PRO A 281 8.14 -21.57 -11.03
C PRO A 281 9.10 -21.98 -9.91
N ASP A 282 10.40 -21.99 -10.18
CA ASP A 282 11.45 -22.25 -9.18
C ASP A 282 11.84 -21.01 -8.37
N GLY A 283 11.16 -19.88 -8.58
CA GLY A 283 11.45 -18.60 -7.95
C GLY A 283 12.60 -17.82 -8.59
N SER A 284 13.25 -18.38 -9.61
CA SER A 284 14.21 -17.64 -10.42
C SER A 284 13.50 -16.60 -11.31
N VAL A 285 14.28 -15.75 -11.97
CA VAL A 285 13.72 -14.73 -12.87
C VAL A 285 14.43 -14.75 -14.21
N VAL A 286 13.67 -14.58 -15.27
CA VAL A 286 14.15 -14.60 -16.66
C VAL A 286 13.85 -13.26 -17.31
N SER A 287 14.83 -12.71 -18.06
CA SER A 287 14.56 -11.51 -18.85
C SER A 287 13.67 -11.83 -20.03
N ILE A 288 12.79 -10.91 -20.40
CA ILE A 288 12.02 -11.02 -21.63
C ILE A 288 12.89 -11.09 -22.90
N THR A 289 14.12 -10.56 -22.88
CA THR A 289 15.03 -10.71 -24.02
C THR A 289 15.52 -12.14 -24.17
N ASP A 290 15.63 -12.88 -23.06
CA ASP A 290 16.22 -14.22 -23.00
C ASP A 290 15.16 -15.34 -22.95
N ILE A 291 13.91 -15.01 -22.60
CA ILE A 291 12.81 -15.98 -22.54
C ILE A 291 12.56 -16.63 -23.90
N SER A 292 12.30 -17.93 -23.90
CA SER A 292 12.12 -18.77 -25.08
C SER A 292 10.76 -19.47 -25.08
N ILE A 293 10.31 -19.89 -26.26
CA ILE A 293 9.12 -20.73 -26.38
C ILE A 293 9.37 -22.03 -25.63
N GLY A 294 8.44 -22.40 -24.77
CA GLY A 294 8.54 -23.57 -23.91
C GLY A 294 9.00 -23.30 -22.49
N ASP A 295 9.56 -22.12 -22.20
CA ASP A 295 9.83 -21.69 -20.82
C ASP A 295 8.52 -21.48 -20.06
N GLU A 296 8.59 -21.59 -18.74
CA GLU A 296 7.46 -21.36 -17.84
C GLU A 296 7.64 -20.07 -17.03
N ILE A 297 6.53 -19.37 -16.82
CA ILE A 297 6.42 -18.16 -16.01
C ILE A 297 5.27 -18.32 -15.01
N MET A 298 5.34 -17.60 -13.89
CA MET A 298 4.26 -17.53 -12.92
C MET A 298 3.20 -16.53 -13.37
N ILE A 299 1.94 -16.97 -13.33
CA ILE A 299 0.78 -16.14 -13.63
C ILE A 299 -0.23 -16.20 -12.48
N ARG A 300 -0.96 -15.11 -12.28
CA ARG A 300 -2.24 -15.12 -11.56
C ARG A 300 -3.33 -15.47 -12.56
N ASN A 301 -4.03 -16.56 -12.29
CA ASN A 301 -5.23 -16.96 -13.02
C ASN A 301 -6.45 -16.61 -12.17
N ASP A 302 -7.37 -15.81 -12.73
CA ASP A 302 -8.64 -15.50 -12.09
C ASP A 302 -9.76 -16.01 -13.00
N SER A 303 -10.43 -17.08 -12.57
CA SER A 303 -11.54 -17.68 -13.30
C SER A 303 -12.81 -16.83 -13.26
N GLN A 304 -12.82 -15.71 -12.54
CA GLN A 304 -13.98 -14.82 -12.44
C GLN A 304 -13.91 -13.71 -13.50
N MET A 305 -15.01 -13.53 -14.24
CA MET A 305 -15.17 -12.45 -15.23
C MET A 305 -15.09 -11.10 -14.52
N ARG A 306 -14.39 -10.10 -15.08
CA ARG A 306 -14.34 -8.75 -14.51
C ARG A 306 -14.87 -7.72 -15.51
N HIS A 307 -15.77 -6.83 -15.07
CA HIS A 307 -16.24 -5.70 -15.86
C HIS A 307 -15.86 -4.41 -15.13
N VAL A 308 -14.94 -3.63 -15.71
CA VAL A 308 -14.41 -2.41 -15.09
C VAL A 308 -13.82 -2.70 -13.69
N GLY A 309 -12.93 -3.70 -13.62
CA GLY A 309 -12.21 -4.03 -12.39
C GLY A 309 -12.95 -4.88 -11.36
N ILE A 310 -14.29 -4.95 -11.44
CA ILE A 310 -15.14 -5.66 -10.48
C ILE A 310 -15.45 -7.08 -10.97
N ALA A 311 -15.29 -8.08 -10.10
CA ALA A 311 -15.68 -9.46 -10.38
C ALA A 311 -17.19 -9.62 -10.56
N LEU A 312 -17.60 -10.27 -11.64
CA LEU A 312 -18.98 -10.59 -12.02
C LEU A 312 -19.08 -12.08 -12.39
N ALA A 313 -20.28 -12.64 -12.23
CA ALA A 313 -20.61 -13.93 -12.83
C ALA A 313 -20.99 -13.73 -14.31
N GLY A 314 -20.25 -14.35 -15.25
CA GLY A 314 -20.57 -14.35 -16.69
C GLY A 314 -19.41 -14.83 -17.57
N GLU A 315 -19.62 -14.82 -18.91
CA GLU A 315 -18.59 -15.11 -19.92
C GLU A 315 -18.20 -13.82 -20.67
N MET A 316 -16.91 -13.46 -20.67
CA MET A 316 -16.36 -12.35 -21.46
C MET A 316 -15.19 -12.85 -22.30
N ASN A 317 -15.24 -12.59 -23.61
CA ASN A 317 -14.18 -12.96 -24.56
C ASN A 317 -13.40 -11.70 -24.98
N GLU A 318 -12.23 -11.49 -24.39
CA GLU A 318 -11.23 -10.51 -24.85
C GLU A 318 -10.32 -11.19 -25.88
N LYS A 319 -10.00 -10.52 -26.99
CA LYS A 319 -9.17 -11.05 -28.10
C LYS A 319 -7.89 -10.27 -28.28
#